data_AF-A0AAJ6A328-F1
#
_entry.id   AF-A0AAJ6A328-F1
#
_cell.length_a   1.000
_cell.length_b   1.000
_cell.length_c   1.000
_cell.angle_alpha   90.00
_cell.angle_beta   90.00
_cell.angle_gamma   90.00
#
_symmetry.space_group_name_H-M   'P 1'
#
loop_
_entity.id
_entity.type
_entity.pdbx_description
1 polymer ?
#
loop_
_entity_poly.entity_id
_entity_poly.type
_entity_poly.pdbx_seq_one_letter_code
_entity_poly.pdbx_strand_id
1 'polypeptide(L)'
;MSGIVVATLLAVISSKSPVGFSDGSQLLADCRGSRQFANGYVIGWLDKWNRDEYIARRGIAESIPNARAMTNWAYFGGSVGIDVCIPANVDTKKISNMICDFLIQNPSLQDVPAEDIMNTFTGLNFPCDRK
;
A
#
# COMPACT_ATOMS: atom_id res chain seq x y z
N MET A 1 -5.46 -41.97 -21.22
CA MET A 1 -4.54 -40.81 -21.15
C MET A 1 -5.34 -39.62 -20.65
N SER A 2 -5.23 -39.25 -19.37
CA SER A 2 -5.69 -37.98 -18.78
C SER A 2 -5.29 -37.99 -17.32
N GLY A 3 -4.34 -37.16 -16.92
CA GLY A 3 -3.88 -37.16 -15.53
C GLY A 3 -2.69 -36.25 -15.21
N ILE A 4 -2.12 -35.54 -16.20
CA ILE A 4 -0.96 -34.68 -15.96
C ILE A 4 -1.18 -33.34 -16.68
N VAL A 5 -2.16 -32.54 -16.25
CA VAL A 5 -2.29 -31.15 -16.73
C VAL A 5 -2.61 -30.15 -15.61
N VAL A 6 -2.98 -30.59 -14.40
CA VAL A 6 -3.41 -29.66 -13.34
C VAL A 6 -2.26 -29.24 -12.40
N ALA A 7 -1.16 -30.00 -12.34
CA ALA A 7 -0.07 -29.73 -11.40
C ALA A 7 0.89 -28.61 -11.85
N THR A 8 0.94 -28.25 -13.14
CA THR A 8 1.87 -27.24 -13.65
C THR A 8 1.37 -25.80 -13.52
N LEU A 9 0.07 -25.56 -13.35
CA LEU A 9 -0.42 -24.18 -13.14
C LEU A 9 -0.14 -23.64 -11.72
N LEU A 10 -0.04 -24.51 -10.72
CA LEU A 10 0.26 -24.10 -9.34
C LEU A 10 1.76 -23.90 -9.09
N ALA A 11 2.63 -24.43 -9.96
CA ALA A 11 4.08 -24.28 -9.84
C ALA A 11 4.59 -22.88 -10.28
N VAL A 12 3.80 -22.12 -11.04
CA VAL A 12 4.18 -20.78 -11.51
C VAL A 12 3.98 -19.70 -10.44
N ILE A 13 3.17 -19.95 -9.41
CA ILE A 13 2.96 -18.98 -8.32
C ILE A 13 4.12 -18.99 -7.30
N SER A 14 5.03 -19.97 -7.41
CA SER A 14 6.24 -20.07 -6.57
C SER A 14 7.50 -19.59 -7.29
N SER A 15 7.38 -18.85 -8.39
CA SER A 15 8.52 -18.07 -8.90
C SER A 15 8.79 -16.96 -7.90
N LYS A 16 9.66 -17.24 -6.93
CA LYS A 16 10.44 -16.30 -6.13
C LYS A 16 9.90 -14.86 -6.26
N SER A 17 8.87 -14.49 -5.51
CA SER A 17 8.71 -13.09 -5.16
C SER A 17 10.05 -12.74 -4.51
N PRO A 18 10.89 -11.87 -5.10
CA PRO A 18 12.10 -11.47 -4.43
C PRO A 18 11.65 -11.01 -3.05
N VAL A 19 12.36 -11.42 -2.00
CA VAL A 19 12.17 -10.85 -0.65
C VAL A 19 12.68 -9.40 -0.63
N GLY A 20 12.63 -8.73 -1.78
CA GLY A 20 12.84 -7.31 -1.98
C GLY A 20 11.48 -6.70 -2.23
N PHE A 21 11.21 -5.62 -1.51
CA PHE A 21 10.10 -4.71 -1.73
C PHE A 21 9.74 -4.64 -3.22
N SER A 22 8.46 -4.84 -3.57
CA SER A 22 8.01 -4.69 -4.95
C SER A 22 8.43 -3.33 -5.48
N ASP A 23 8.90 -3.25 -6.72
CA ASP A 23 9.16 -1.99 -7.42
C ASP A 23 7.96 -1.59 -8.31
N GLY A 24 8.05 -0.42 -8.91
CA GLY A 24 7.03 0.10 -9.82
C GLY A 24 6.79 -0.80 -11.03
N SER A 25 7.81 -1.51 -11.51
CA SER A 25 7.69 -2.42 -12.65
C SER A 25 6.82 -3.64 -12.31
N GLN A 26 7.02 -4.23 -11.14
CA GLN A 26 6.21 -5.35 -10.65
C GLN A 26 4.76 -4.89 -10.39
N LEU A 27 4.57 -3.75 -9.72
CA LEU A 27 3.24 -3.23 -9.45
C LEU A 27 2.50 -2.85 -10.74
N LEU A 28 3.19 -2.30 -11.75
CA LEU A 28 2.63 -2.02 -13.06
C LEU A 28 2.29 -3.31 -13.82
N ALA A 29 3.11 -4.36 -13.70
CA ALA A 29 2.80 -5.66 -14.27
C ALA A 29 1.53 -6.25 -13.65
N ASP A 30 1.37 -6.15 -12.33
CA ASP A 30 0.15 -6.57 -11.62
C ASP A 30 -1.07 -5.76 -12.09
N CYS A 31 -0.93 -4.45 -12.24
CA CYS A 31 -1.98 -3.57 -12.77
C CYS A 31 -2.46 -3.97 -14.18
N ARG A 32 -1.55 -4.44 -15.04
CA ARG A 32 -1.86 -4.85 -16.42
C ARG A 32 -2.36 -6.30 -16.52
N GLY A 33 -1.84 -7.20 -15.69
CA GLY A 33 -2.12 -8.63 -15.76
C GLY A 33 -3.29 -9.09 -14.90
N SER A 34 -3.32 -8.68 -13.62
CA SER A 34 -4.31 -9.14 -12.65
C SER A 34 -4.52 -8.09 -11.56
N ARG A 35 -5.64 -7.37 -11.67
CA ARG A 35 -6.01 -6.30 -10.71
C ARG A 35 -6.14 -6.83 -9.27
N GLN A 36 -6.29 -8.14 -9.08
CA GLN A 36 -6.32 -8.77 -7.77
C GLN A 36 -4.98 -8.65 -7.05
N PHE A 37 -3.84 -8.74 -7.75
CA PHE A 37 -2.52 -8.56 -7.13
C PHE A 37 -2.27 -7.10 -6.76
N ALA A 38 -2.61 -6.16 -7.65
CA ALA A 38 -2.54 -4.73 -7.32
C ALA A 38 -3.44 -4.37 -6.12
N ASN A 39 -4.65 -4.95 -6.04
CA ASN A 39 -5.53 -4.77 -4.89
C ASN A 39 -4.99 -5.42 -3.62
N GLY A 40 -4.36 -6.60 -3.72
CA GLY A 40 -3.65 -7.23 -2.59
C GLY A 40 -2.50 -6.37 -2.07
N TYR A 41 -1.73 -5.75 -2.97
CA TYR A 41 -0.67 -4.81 -2.61
C TYR A 41 -1.21 -3.58 -1.86
N VAL A 42 -2.27 -2.95 -2.38
CA VAL A 42 -2.93 -1.82 -1.72
C VAL A 42 -3.47 -2.19 -0.34
N ILE A 43 -4.11 -3.37 -0.20
CA ILE A 43 -4.58 -3.87 1.10
C ILE A 43 -3.41 -4.05 2.06
N GLY A 44 -2.30 -4.66 1.62
CA GLY A 44 -1.12 -4.87 2.45
C GLY A 44 -0.46 -3.55 2.90
N TRP A 45 -0.41 -2.56 2.01
CA TRP A 45 0.10 -1.22 2.35
C TRP A 45 -0.80 -0.53 3.39
N LEU A 46 -2.13 -0.59 3.23
CA LEU A 46 -3.08 -0.03 4.20
C LEU A 46 -3.01 -0.75 5.55
N ASP A 47 -2.90 -2.08 5.56
CA ASP A 47 -2.78 -2.87 6.78
C ASP A 47 -1.47 -2.56 7.52
N LYS A 48 -0.35 -2.41 6.80
CA LYS A 48 0.93 -1.97 7.37
C LYS A 48 0.75 -0.67 8.16
N TRP A 49 0.20 0.37 7.55
CA TRP A 49 0.07 1.67 8.20
C TRP A 49 -1.00 1.70 9.29
N ASN A 50 -2.08 0.92 9.17
CA ASN A 50 -3.06 0.75 10.24
C ASN A 50 -2.48 0.02 11.47
N ARG A 51 -1.68 -1.04 11.25
CA ARG A 51 -1.02 -1.77 12.34
C ARG A 51 0.09 -0.94 12.98
N ASP A 52 0.90 -0.27 12.17
CA ASP A 52 2.00 0.57 12.65
C ASP A 52 1.44 1.79 13.40
N GLU A 53 0.29 2.35 12.99
CA GLU A 53 -0.49 3.31 13.76
C GLU A 53 -0.88 2.75 15.13
N TYR A 54 -1.51 1.58 15.17
CA TYR A 54 -1.95 0.99 16.41
C TYR A 54 -0.78 0.80 17.40
N ILE A 55 0.34 0.23 16.94
CA ILE A 55 1.53 0.00 17.77
C ILE A 55 2.12 1.34 18.24
N ALA A 56 2.24 2.33 17.36
CA ALA A 56 2.81 3.61 17.73
C ALA A 56 1.91 4.42 18.67
N ARG A 57 0.59 4.44 18.45
CA ARG A 57 -0.36 5.06 19.39
C ARG A 57 -0.28 4.41 20.77
N ARG A 58 -0.15 3.08 20.81
CA ARG A 58 0.06 2.36 22.06
C ARG A 58 1.38 2.74 22.72
N GLY A 59 2.48 2.75 21.98
CA GLY A 59 3.78 3.19 22.49
C GLY A 59 3.77 4.65 22.99
N ILE A 60 3.07 5.55 22.29
CA ILE A 60 2.88 6.94 22.72
C ILE A 60 2.01 7.01 23.97
N ALA A 61 0.90 6.27 24.05
CA ALA A 61 0.05 6.24 25.24
C ALA A 61 0.79 5.67 26.46
N GLU A 62 1.66 4.69 26.26
CA GLU A 62 2.51 4.09 27.29
C GLU A 62 3.67 5.02 27.70
N SER A 63 4.13 5.94 26.83
CA SER A 63 5.29 6.82 27.08
C SER A 63 4.94 8.28 27.39
N ILE A 64 3.75 8.76 27.02
CA ILE A 64 3.31 10.16 27.17
C ILE A 64 1.84 10.15 27.64
N PRO A 65 1.51 10.71 28.82
CA PRO A 65 0.15 10.67 29.39
C PRO A 65 -0.78 11.70 28.73
N ASN A 66 -0.75 11.86 27.41
CA ASN A 66 -1.47 12.93 26.72
C ASN A 66 -2.40 12.38 25.64
N ALA A 67 -3.68 12.28 25.97
CA ALA A 67 -4.75 11.70 25.15
C ALA A 67 -4.89 12.35 23.76
N ARG A 68 -4.38 13.58 23.57
CA ARG A 68 -4.40 14.28 22.27
C ARG A 68 -3.52 13.59 21.22
N ALA A 69 -2.47 12.88 21.63
CA ALA A 69 -1.62 12.11 20.72
C ALA A 69 -2.28 10.79 20.25
N MET A 70 -3.30 10.30 20.98
CA MET A 70 -3.99 9.04 20.69
C MET A 70 -5.08 9.15 19.60
N THR A 71 -5.50 10.35 19.21
CA THR A 71 -6.64 10.53 18.28
C THR A 71 -6.32 11.37 17.04
N ASN A 72 -5.20 12.08 17.00
CA ASN A 72 -4.84 12.91 15.84
C ASN A 72 -4.01 12.11 14.83
N TRP A 73 -4.63 11.71 13.72
CA TRP A 73 -3.95 11.04 12.60
C TRP A 73 -2.87 11.92 11.96
N ALA A 74 -3.05 13.23 11.88
CA ALA A 74 -2.04 14.13 11.32
C ALA A 74 -0.77 14.23 12.19
N TYR A 75 -0.92 14.15 13.52
CA TYR A 75 0.22 14.10 14.43
C TYR A 75 0.99 12.77 14.31
N PHE A 76 0.27 11.65 14.22
CA PHE A 76 0.88 10.35 14.02
C PHE A 76 1.56 10.26 12.64
N GLY A 77 0.84 10.66 11.61
CA GLY A 77 1.33 10.68 10.24
C GLY A 77 2.56 11.56 10.07
N GLY A 78 2.60 12.74 10.70
CA GLY A 78 3.81 13.56 10.76
C GLY A 78 4.98 12.92 11.53
N SER A 79 4.70 12.02 12.49
CA SER A 79 5.72 11.34 13.30
C SER A 79 6.32 10.10 12.63
N VAL A 80 5.58 9.42 11.74
CA VAL A 80 6.06 8.25 10.98
C VAL A 80 6.21 8.49 9.48
N GLY A 81 6.00 9.73 9.02
CA GLY A 81 6.20 10.16 7.63
C GLY A 81 5.04 9.87 6.66
N ILE A 82 3.85 9.52 7.17
CA ILE A 82 2.66 9.19 6.36
C ILE A 82 1.43 9.95 6.87
N ASP A 83 1.18 11.15 6.32
CA ASP A 83 0.02 11.99 6.66
C ASP A 83 -1.05 11.91 5.56
N VAL A 84 -1.90 10.87 5.61
CA VAL A 84 -2.86 10.54 4.52
C VAL A 84 -4.31 10.39 5.01
N CYS A 85 -5.23 11.22 4.54
CA CYS A 85 -6.63 11.23 4.97
C CYS A 85 -7.54 10.62 3.91
N ILE A 86 -7.62 9.29 3.88
CA ILE A 86 -8.48 8.56 2.92
C ILE A 86 -9.96 8.69 3.35
N PRO A 87 -10.85 9.24 2.49
CA PRO A 87 -12.27 9.36 2.81
C PRO A 87 -12.98 8.00 2.97
N ALA A 88 -13.97 7.92 3.86
CA ALA A 88 -14.70 6.68 4.15
C ALA A 88 -15.43 6.06 2.94
N ASN A 89 -15.71 6.85 1.89
CA ASN A 89 -16.32 6.37 0.65
C ASN A 89 -15.30 5.89 -0.41
N VAL A 90 -14.00 5.88 -0.09
CA VAL A 90 -12.93 5.38 -0.95
C VAL A 90 -12.53 3.98 -0.49
N ASP A 91 -12.87 2.97 -1.29
CA ASP A 91 -12.49 1.58 -1.01
C ASP A 91 -11.14 1.21 -1.63
N THR A 92 -10.62 0.03 -1.26
CA THR A 92 -9.32 -0.46 -1.74
C THR A 92 -9.32 -0.61 -3.27
N LYS A 93 -10.44 -1.03 -3.87
CA LYS A 93 -10.57 -1.20 -5.32
C LYS A 93 -10.43 0.14 -6.05
N LYS A 94 -11.00 1.21 -5.52
CA LYS A 94 -10.88 2.56 -6.06
C LYS A 94 -9.44 3.04 -5.98
N ILE A 95 -8.77 2.84 -4.85
CA ILE A 95 -7.34 3.17 -4.67
C ILE A 95 -6.49 2.37 -5.66
N SER A 96 -6.74 1.07 -5.82
CA SER A 96 -6.04 0.21 -6.78
C SER A 96 -6.19 0.70 -8.23
N ASN A 97 -7.39 1.09 -8.64
CA ASN A 97 -7.58 1.65 -9.98
C ASN A 97 -6.79 2.96 -10.15
N MET A 98 -6.85 3.86 -9.16
CA MET A 98 -6.15 5.14 -9.19
C MET A 98 -4.62 4.97 -9.26
N ILE A 99 -4.03 4.08 -8.46
CA ILE A 99 -2.58 3.84 -8.51
C ILE A 99 -2.17 3.16 -9.82
N CYS A 100 -2.99 2.28 -10.37
CA CYS A 100 -2.71 1.68 -11.67
C CYS A 100 -2.73 2.71 -12.80
N ASP A 101 -3.71 3.62 -12.81
CA ASP A 101 -3.75 4.73 -13.77
C ASP A 101 -2.54 5.66 -13.59
N PHE A 102 -2.15 5.93 -12.35
CA PHE A 102 -0.95 6.72 -12.03
C PHE A 102 0.34 6.08 -12.58
N LEU A 103 0.55 4.78 -12.39
CA LEU A 103 1.73 4.07 -12.92
C LEU A 103 1.74 4.01 -14.45
N ILE A 104 0.58 3.83 -15.08
CA ILE A 104 0.45 3.84 -16.55
C ILE A 104 0.84 5.20 -17.13
N GLN A 105 0.47 6.29 -16.45
CA GLN A 105 0.78 7.66 -16.86
C GLN A 105 2.23 8.06 -16.54
N ASN A 106 2.91 7.34 -15.65
CA ASN A 106 4.26 7.68 -15.17
C ASN A 106 5.23 6.49 -15.35
N PRO A 107 5.57 6.09 -16.60
CA PRO A 107 6.40 4.92 -16.87
C PRO A 107 7.84 5.05 -16.33
N SER A 108 8.31 6.27 -16.02
CA SER A 108 9.62 6.50 -15.41
C SER A 108 9.75 5.96 -13.99
N LEU A 109 8.65 5.54 -13.35
CA LEU A 109 8.65 5.02 -11.98
C LEU A 109 8.96 3.52 -11.90
N GLN A 110 9.28 2.86 -13.02
CA GLN A 110 9.49 1.41 -13.08
C GLN A 110 10.52 0.89 -12.07
N ASP A 111 11.59 1.64 -11.82
CA ASP A 111 12.70 1.24 -10.93
C ASP A 111 12.57 1.82 -9.51
N VAL A 112 11.47 2.54 -9.24
CA VAL A 112 11.21 3.14 -7.92
C VAL A 112 10.54 2.10 -7.02
N PRO A 113 10.93 1.98 -5.74
CA PRO A 113 10.24 1.10 -4.80
C PRO A 113 8.74 1.41 -4.76
N ALA A 114 7.88 0.40 -4.88
CA ALA A 114 6.43 0.59 -4.91
C ALA A 114 5.89 1.21 -3.61
N GLU A 115 6.61 1.03 -2.49
CA GLU A 115 6.27 1.70 -1.23
C GLU A 115 6.43 3.22 -1.36
N ASP A 116 7.54 3.70 -1.94
CA ASP A 116 7.79 5.13 -2.16
C ASP A 116 6.77 5.71 -3.15
N ILE A 117 6.41 4.94 -4.19
CA ILE A 117 5.35 5.30 -5.13
C ILE A 117 4.01 5.44 -4.38
N MET A 118 3.63 4.47 -3.54
CA MET A 118 2.38 4.50 -2.79
C MET A 118 2.35 5.65 -1.78
N ASN A 119 3.43 5.90 -1.05
CA ASN A 119 3.54 7.00 -0.10
C ASN A 119 3.36 8.35 -0.83
N THR A 120 4.03 8.52 -1.98
CA THR A 120 3.90 9.71 -2.81
C THR A 120 2.49 9.86 -3.38
N PHE A 121 1.96 8.80 -3.99
CA PHE A 121 0.62 8.77 -4.58
C PHE A 121 -0.46 9.11 -3.55
N THR A 122 -0.41 8.50 -2.37
CA THR A 122 -1.39 8.74 -1.31
C THR A 122 -1.25 10.13 -0.71
N GLY A 123 -0.03 10.65 -0.53
CA GLY A 123 0.19 12.03 -0.09
C GLY A 123 -0.34 13.09 -1.06
N LEU A 124 -0.29 12.82 -2.37
CA LEU A 124 -0.84 13.71 -3.40
C LEU A 124 -2.37 13.65 -3.50
N ASN A 125 -2.96 12.46 -3.34
CA ASN A 125 -4.40 12.24 -3.59
C ASN A 125 -5.26 12.33 -2.35
N PHE A 126 -4.68 12.14 -1.17
CA PHE A 126 -5.38 12.12 0.12
C PHE A 126 -4.67 12.99 1.15
N PRO A 127 -4.38 14.27 0.87
CA PRO A 127 -3.77 15.14 1.87
C PRO A 127 -4.72 15.32 3.05
N CYS A 128 -4.17 15.31 4.26
CA CYS A 128 -4.92 15.75 5.43
C CYS A 128 -4.99 17.28 5.46
N ASP A 129 -6.18 17.84 5.66
CA ASP A 129 -6.32 19.27 5.91
C ASP A 129 -5.56 19.63 7.19
N ARG A 130 -4.58 20.53 7.09
CA ARG A 130 -3.95 21.12 8.27
C ARG A 130 -4.98 22.01 8.98
N LYS A 131 -5.61 21.49 10.02
CA LYS A 131 -6.34 22.30 11.00
C LYS A 131 -5.38 22.95 11.98
#